data_AF-A0A2D9TSN9-F1
#
_entry.id   AF-A0A2D9TSN9-F1
#
_cell.length_a   1.000
_cell.length_b   1.000
_cell.length_c   1.000
_cell.angle_alpha   90.00
_cell.angle_beta   90.00
_cell.angle_gamma   90.00
#
_symmetry.space_group_name_H-M   'P 1'
#
loop_
_entity.id
_entity.type
_entity.pdbx_description
1 polymer ?
#
loop_
_entity_poly.entity_id
_entity_poly.type
_entity_poly.pdbx_seq_one_letter_code
_entity_poly.pdbx_strand_id
1 'polypeptide(L)' 'QVAAEGVNALRNEARSFIVVTHYQRLLNYIVPDYVHVLAGGKIVKSGGRELALELEEKGYSWIQ' A
#
# COMPACT_ATOMS: atom_id res chain seq x y z
N GLN A 1 -4.52 -4.64 -14.50
CA GLN A 1 -3.26 -5.26 -14.02
C GLN A 1 -3.66 -6.61 -13.48
N VAL A 2 -3.17 -7.71 -14.06
CA VAL A 2 -3.59 -9.08 -13.69
C VAL A 2 -3.50 -9.34 -12.18
N ALA A 3 -2.49 -8.78 -11.50
CA ALA A 3 -2.32 -8.93 -10.05
C ALA A 3 -3.44 -8.26 -9.24
N ALA A 4 -3.87 -7.04 -9.60
CA ALA A 4 -4.92 -6.33 -8.87
C ALA A 4 -6.29 -7.00 -9.04
N GLU A 5 -6.60 -7.49 -10.23
CA GLU A 5 -7.81 -8.27 -10.50
C GLU A 5 -7.83 -9.55 -9.67
N GLY A 6 -6.71 -10.26 -9.56
CA GLY A 6 -6.59 -11.45 -8.72
C GLY A 6 -6.79 -11.16 -7.23
N VAL A 7 -6.18 -10.10 -6.69
CA VAL A 7 -6.37 -9.70 -5.28
C VAL A 7 -7.82 -9.35 -5.00
N ASN A 8 -8.44 -8.53 -5.87
CA ASN A 8 -9.83 -8.11 -5.68
C ASN A 8 -10.82 -9.28 -5.81
N ALA A 9 -10.60 -10.21 -6.73
CA ALA A 9 -11.47 -11.38 -6.91
C ALA A 9 -11.40 -12.37 -5.72
N LEU A 10 -10.26 -12.42 -5.02
CA LEU A 10 -10.05 -13.32 -3.90
C LEU A 10 -10.31 -12.68 -2.53
N ARG A 11 -10.63 -11.38 -2.48
CA ARG A 11 -10.87 -10.61 -1.25
C ARG A 11 -12.14 -11.11 -0.56
N ASN A 12 -12.00 -11.51 0.71
CA ASN A 12 -13.12 -11.88 1.57
C ASN A 12 -12.71 -11.73 3.05
N GLU A 13 -13.66 -11.89 3.98
CA GLU A 13 -13.41 -11.73 5.43
C GLU A 13 -12.47 -12.79 6.02
N ALA A 14 -12.25 -13.92 5.33
CA ALA A 14 -11.40 -15.02 5.80
C ALA A 14 -9.97 -14.95 5.26
N ARG A 15 -9.60 -13.92 4.50
CA ARG A 15 -8.30 -13.79 3.83
C ARG A 15 -7.70 -12.42 4.03
N SER A 16 -6.38 -12.41 4.23
CA SER A 16 -5.58 -11.19 4.31
C SER A 16 -4.49 -11.20 3.23
N PHE A 17 -4.15 -10.00 2.76
CA PHE A 17 -3.13 -9.82 1.71
C PHE A 17 -2.08 -8.84 2.21
N ILE A 18 -0.81 -9.16 1.99
CA ILE A 18 0.29 -8.22 2.14
C ILE A 18 0.83 -7.96 0.74
N VAL A 19 0.68 -6.71 0.29
CA VAL A 19 1.13 -6.27 -1.03
C VAL A 19 2.36 -5.40 -0.83
N VAL A 20 3.52 -5.87 -1.29
CA VAL A 20 4.77 -5.12 -1.24
C VAL A 20 4.98 -4.45 -2.59
N THR A 21 5.04 -3.11 -2.61
CA THR A 21 5.25 -2.32 -3.82
C THR A 21 6.04 -1.06 -3.52
N HIS A 22 6.89 -0.64 -4.47
CA HIS A 22 7.47 0.70 -4.52
C HIS A 22 6.73 1.64 -5.49
N TYR A 23 5.81 1.09 -6.30
CA TYR A 23 4.98 1.85 -7.22
C TYR A 23 3.60 2.16 -6.60
N GLN A 24 3.30 3.44 -6.48
CA GLN A 24 2.02 3.93 -5.94
C GLN A 24 0.83 3.64 -6.85
N ARG A 25 1.06 3.48 -8.16
CA ARG A 25 0.00 3.15 -9.14
C ARG A 25 -0.82 1.92 -8.77
N LEU A 26 -0.24 0.95 -8.07
CA LEU A 26 -0.95 -0.26 -7.64
C LEU A 26 -2.07 0.06 -6.63
N LEU A 27 -1.87 1.10 -5.81
CA LEU A 27 -2.81 1.55 -4.78
C LEU A 27 -4.07 2.20 -5.38
N ASN A 28 -4.03 2.58 -6.66
CA ASN A 28 -5.21 3.03 -7.40
C ASN A 28 -6.13 1.86 -7.81
N TYR A 29 -5.63 0.63 -7.85
CA TYR A 29 -6.39 -0.56 -8.25
C TYR A 29 -6.74 -1.49 -7.07
N ILE A 30 -5.93 -1.45 -6.01
CA ILE A 30 -6.17 -2.18 -4.76
C ILE A 30 -6.27 -1.13 -3.67
N VAL A 31 -7.46 -0.99 -3.06
CA VAL A 31 -7.66 -0.11 -1.91
C VAL A 31 -7.16 -0.83 -0.66
N PRO A 32 -6.04 -0.41 -0.05
CA PRO A 32 -5.54 -1.04 1.16
C PRO A 32 -6.34 -0.60 2.38
N ASP A 33 -6.45 -1.50 3.36
CA ASP A 33 -6.98 -1.18 4.68
C ASP A 33 -5.89 -0.51 5.55
N TYR A 34 -4.63 -0.93 5.37
CA TYR A 34 -3.46 -0.40 6.05
C TYR A 34 -2.30 -0.20 5.06
N VAL A 35 -1.53 0.86 5.28
CA VAL A 35 -0.32 1.20 4.54
C VAL A 35 0.83 1.29 5.53
N HIS A 36 1.93 0.58 5.25
CA HIS A 36 3.14 0.60 6.05
C HIS A 36 4.33 1.01 5.18
N VAL A 37 5.13 1.97 5.65
CA VAL A 37 6.36 2.39 4.97
C VAL A 37 7.56 1.76 5.66
N LEU A 38 8.31 0.98 4.89
CA LEU A 38 9.51 0.31 5.33
C LEU A 38 10.75 1.10 4.89
N ALA A 39 11.58 1.50 5.85
CA ALA A 39 12.86 2.17 5.60
C ALA A 39 13.91 1.68 6.60
N GLY A 40 15.15 1.48 6.16
CA GLY A 40 16.24 1.01 7.04
C GLY A 40 15.96 -0.32 7.75
N GLY A 41 15.14 -1.20 7.14
CA GLY A 41 14.73 -2.48 7.73
C GLY A 41 13.67 -2.38 8.83
N LYS A 42 13.04 -1.21 9.02
CA LYS A 42 12.00 -0.97 10.03
C LYS A 42 10.76 -0.33 9.40
N ILE A 43 9.59 -0.58 9.98
CA ILE A 43 8.38 0.16 9.65
C ILE A 43 8.48 1.52 10.34
N VAL A 44 8.66 2.58 9.54
CA VAL A 44 8.88 3.95 10.03
C VAL A 44 7.58 4.76 10.08
N LYS A 45 6.59 4.40 9.27
CA LYS A 45 5.26 5.02 9.29
C LYS A 45 4.18 4.00 8.96
N SER A 46 3.02 4.13 9.59
CA SER A 46 1.82 3.34 9.32
C SER A 46 0.61 4.27 9.26
N GLY A 47 -0.38 3.94 8.45
CA GLY A 47 -1.61 4.70 8.32
C GLY A 47 -2.63 3.97 7.46
N GLY A 48 -3.79 4.59 7.22
CA GLY A 48 -4.76 4.10 6.25
C GLY A 48 -4.38 4.49 4.82
N ARG A 49 -5.37 4.42 3.93
CA ARG A 49 -5.20 4.77 2.50
C ARG A 49 -4.74 6.22 2.28
N GLU A 50 -5.02 7.13 3.19
CA GLU A 50 -4.60 8.53 3.16
C GLU A 50 -3.07 8.67 3.18
N LEU A 51 -2.36 7.74 3.83
CA LEU A 51 -0.91 7.72 3.81
C LEU A 51 -0.37 7.43 2.41
N ALA A 52 -1.05 6.58 1.64
CA ALA A 52 -0.68 6.34 0.25
C ALA A 52 -0.83 7.60 -0.63
N LEU A 53 -1.90 8.36 -0.42
CA LEU A 53 -2.15 9.61 -1.14
C LEU A 53 -1.10 10.68 -0.77
N GLU A 54 -0.77 10.79 0.52
CA GLU A 54 0.26 11.72 0.99
C GLU A 54 1.64 11.40 0.41
N LEU A 55 1.97 10.11 0.29
CA LEU A 55 3.20 9.64 -0.35
C LEU A 55 3.24 9.97 -1.85
N GLU A 56 2.10 9.93 -2.54
CA GLU A 56 2.01 10.28 -3.96
C GLU A 56 2.22 11.77 -4.18
N GLU A 57 1.61 12.61 -3.35
CA GLU A 57 1.71 14.06 -3.46
C GLU A 57 3.10 14.59 -3.07
N LYS A 58 3.66 14.10 -1.95
CA LYS A 58 4.90 14.65 -1.37
C LYS A 58 6.16 13.84 -1.72
N GLY A 59 6.01 12.71 -2.41
CA GLY A 59 7.07 11.73 -2.61
C GLY A 59 7.47 11.04 -1.30
N TYR A 60 8.62 10.37 -1.29
CA TYR A 60 9.12 9.63 -0.12
C TYR A 60 10.08 10.44 0.76
N SER A 61 10.53 11.62 0.29
CA SER A 61 11.62 12.39 0.91
C SER A 61 11.35 12.87 2.34
N TRP A 62 10.09 12.95 2.74
CA TRP A 62 9.68 13.40 4.08
C TRP A 62 9.59 12.25 5.09
N ILE A 63 9.69 11.00 4.64
CA ILE A 63 9.74 9.83 5.52
C ILE A 63 11.22 9.51 5.77
N GLN A 64 11.69 9.88 6.96
CA GLN A 64 13.01 9.50 7.50
C GLN A 64 12.84 8.59 8.71
#